data_AF-A0A0C3CSR1-F1
#
_entry.id   AF-A0A0C3CSR1-F1
#
_cell.length_a   1.000
_cell.length_b   1.000
_cell.length_c   1.000
_cell.angle_alpha   90.00
_cell.angle_beta   90.00
_cell.angle_gamma   90.00
#
_symmetry.space_group_name_H-M   'P 1'
#
loop_
_entity.id
_entity.type
_entity.pdbx_description
1 polymer ?
#
loop_
_entity_poly.entity_id
_entity_poly.type
_entity_poly.pdbx_seq_one_letter_code
_entity_poly.pdbx_strand_id
1 'polypeptide(L)'
;MRVKKRQINPAYKVDTTTVVLTGEEDEETIHQVLGKLYVLLLPQNKWTERGTGQLRLNVRRFGGGGARLLMRKEAVLTVILDVTLFPGMKCFLAQDPRYIRFNAIEEGVTIHYSLRW
;
A
#
# COMPACT_ATOMS: atom_id res chain seq x y z
N MET A 1 12.34 -0.75 -49.81
CA MET A 1 11.50 -1.61 -48.94
C MET A 1 10.53 -0.71 -48.16
N ARG A 2 9.22 -0.89 -48.29
CA ARG A 2 8.18 -0.03 -47.68
C ARG A 2 7.63 -0.74 -46.44
N VAL A 3 7.92 -0.25 -45.24
CA VAL A 3 7.44 -0.82 -43.98
C VAL A 3 5.94 -0.54 -43.84
N LYS A 4 5.11 -1.58 -43.85
CA LYS A 4 3.66 -1.47 -43.56
C LYS A 4 3.49 -1.16 -42.08
N LYS A 5 2.95 0.02 -41.75
CA LYS A 5 2.52 0.35 -40.39
C LYS A 5 1.39 -0.61 -39.99
N ARG A 6 1.58 -1.35 -38.89
CA ARG A 6 0.51 -2.16 -38.28
C ARG A 6 -0.58 -1.22 -37.78
N GLN A 7 -1.80 -1.36 -38.30
CA GLN A 7 -2.99 -0.70 -37.81
C GLN A 7 -3.43 -1.45 -36.54
N ILE A 8 -3.37 -0.77 -35.39
CA ILE A 8 -3.83 -1.31 -34.11
C ILE A 8 -5.35 -1.04 -34.06
N ASN A 9 -6.17 -2.10 -34.07
CA ASN A 9 -7.62 -1.95 -33.94
C ASN A 9 -7.98 -1.52 -32.50
N PRO A 10 -8.64 -0.37 -32.28
CA PRO A 10 -9.07 0.04 -30.95
C PRO A 10 -10.39 -0.64 -30.61
N ALA A 11 -10.37 -1.96 -30.41
CA ALA A 11 -11.59 -2.75 -30.16
C ALA A 11 -12.14 -2.61 -28.73
N TYR A 12 -11.45 -1.89 -27.84
CA TYR A 12 -11.91 -1.64 -26.47
C TYR A 12 -12.34 -0.18 -26.33
N LYS A 13 -13.64 0.06 -26.43
CA LYS A 13 -14.24 1.33 -25.97
C LYS A 13 -14.17 1.33 -24.45
N VAL A 14 -13.24 2.10 -23.91
CA VAL A 14 -13.19 2.38 -22.46
C VAL A 14 -14.46 3.15 -22.12
N ASP A 15 -15.36 2.51 -21.37
CA ASP A 15 -16.55 3.17 -20.86
C ASP A 15 -16.14 4.21 -19.82
N THR A 16 -16.09 5.47 -20.27
CA THR A 16 -15.65 6.61 -19.47
C THR A 16 -16.73 7.09 -18.48
N THR A 17 -17.91 6.46 -18.47
CA THR A 17 -19.01 6.85 -17.57
C THR A 17 -19.05 6.07 -16.26
N THR A 18 -18.16 5.10 -16.08
CA THR A 18 -18.08 4.34 -14.83
C THR A 18 -17.28 5.09 -13.75
N VAL A 19 -17.93 5.35 -12.62
CA VAL A 19 -17.26 5.86 -11.41
C VAL A 19 -16.44 4.71 -10.81
N VAL A 20 -15.11 4.87 -10.79
CA VAL A 20 -14.22 3.88 -10.16
C VAL A 20 -14.14 4.16 -8.67
N LEU A 21 -14.67 3.24 -7.87
CA LEU A 21 -14.57 3.29 -6.42
C LEU A 21 -13.23 2.69 -5.96
N THR A 22 -12.60 3.37 -5.01
CA THR A 22 -11.31 3.00 -4.42
C THR A 22 -11.46 2.14 -3.17
N GLY A 23 -12.62 2.18 -2.52
CA GLY A 23 -12.87 1.53 -1.22
C GLY A 23 -12.31 2.34 -0.05
N GLU A 24 -12.07 3.64 -0.26
CA GLU A 24 -11.48 4.58 0.71
C GLU A 24 -12.37 5.82 0.92
N GLU A 25 -13.52 5.89 0.25
CA GLU A 25 -14.39 7.08 0.18
C GLU A 25 -14.93 7.52 1.55
N ASP A 26 -15.12 6.57 2.46
CA ASP A 26 -15.62 6.80 3.83
C ASP A 26 -14.49 7.03 4.85
N GLU A 27 -13.26 7.25 4.38
CA GLU A 27 -12.08 7.43 5.21
C GLU A 27 -11.49 8.84 5.10
N GLU A 28 -10.73 9.22 6.11
CA GLU A 28 -9.92 10.43 6.16
C GLU A 28 -8.47 10.06 6.44
N THR A 29 -7.54 10.59 5.65
CA THR A 29 -6.11 10.43 5.89
C THR A 29 -5.65 11.46 6.92
N ILE A 30 -5.30 11.00 8.13
CA ILE A 30 -4.83 11.87 9.22
C ILE A 30 -3.31 12.02 9.26
N HIS A 31 -2.58 11.11 8.60
CA HIS A 31 -1.14 11.21 8.43
C HIS A 31 -0.71 10.52 7.13
N GLN A 32 0.32 11.06 6.48
CA GLN A 32 0.92 10.42 5.33
C GLN A 32 2.41 10.72 5.24
N VAL A 33 3.16 9.76 4.69
CA VAL A 33 4.60 9.88 4.48
C VAL A 33 4.99 9.14 3.20
N LEU A 34 5.86 9.76 2.41
CA LEU A 34 6.50 9.09 1.27
C LEU A 34 7.57 8.14 1.80
N GLY A 35 7.59 6.92 1.29
CA GLY A 35 8.56 5.96 1.75
C GLY A 35 8.63 4.70 0.91
N LYS A 36 9.52 3.83 1.34
CA LYS A 36 9.74 2.50 0.77
C LYS A 36 9.42 1.44 1.80
N LEU A 37 8.52 0.54 1.44
CA LEU A 37 8.06 -0.55 2.29
C LEU A 37 8.84 -1.83 2.00
N TYR A 38 9.28 -2.48 3.06
CA TYR A 38 9.93 -3.77 3.04
C TYR A 38 9.16 -4.78 3.88
N VAL A 39 9.17 -6.05 3.47
CA VAL A 39 8.61 -7.19 4.20
C VAL A 39 9.73 -8.16 4.57
N LEU A 40 9.67 -8.75 5.77
CA LEU A 40 10.60 -9.79 6.18
C LEU A 40 10.14 -11.14 5.63
N LEU A 41 10.96 -11.77 4.79
CA LEU A 41 10.74 -13.14 4.36
C LEU A 41 11.33 -14.11 5.39
N LEU A 42 10.46 -14.98 5.91
CA LEU A 42 10.84 -16.10 6.76
C LEU A 42 10.77 -17.40 5.94
N PRO A 43 11.68 -18.37 6.15
CA PRO A 43 12.70 -18.42 7.22
C PRO A 43 14.03 -17.73 6.87
N GLN A 44 14.18 -17.11 5.69
CA GLN A 44 15.46 -16.57 5.21
C GLN A 44 15.96 -15.36 6.01
N ASN A 45 15.12 -14.80 6.90
CA ASN A 45 15.39 -13.60 7.67
C ASN A 45 15.87 -12.43 6.77
N LYS A 46 15.23 -12.29 5.61
CA LYS A 46 15.64 -11.35 4.56
C LYS A 46 14.58 -10.29 4.33
N TRP A 47 14.95 -9.03 4.43
CA TRP A 47 14.10 -7.91 4.02
C TRP A 47 14.03 -7.83 2.50
N THR A 48 12.81 -7.79 1.97
CA THR A 48 12.52 -7.65 0.53
C THR A 48 11.64 -6.43 0.31
N GLU A 49 11.95 -5.62 -0.71
CA GLU A 49 11.15 -4.45 -1.05
C GLU A 49 9.77 -4.87 -1.59
N ARG A 50 8.70 -4.30 -1.02
CA ARG A 50 7.32 -4.48 -1.48
C ARG A 50 6.92 -3.36 -2.45
N GLY A 51 7.42 -2.14 -2.24
CA GLY A 51 7.30 -1.02 -3.17
C GLY A 51 7.56 0.35 -2.53
N THR A 52 7.49 1.39 -3.36
CA THR A 52 7.65 2.80 -2.98
C THR A 52 6.35 3.55 -3.25
N GLY A 53 5.97 4.47 -2.36
CA GLY A 53 4.75 5.28 -2.48
C GLY A 53 4.38 6.02 -1.20
N GLN A 54 3.15 6.55 -1.14
CA GLN A 54 2.63 7.17 0.08
C GLN A 54 2.02 6.12 1.01
N LEU A 55 2.61 5.98 2.20
CA LEU A 55 1.96 5.32 3.32
C LEU A 55 0.97 6.32 3.95
N ARG A 56 -0.29 5.92 4.08
CA ARG A 56 -1.36 6.72 4.68
C ARG A 56 -1.89 6.02 5.93
N LEU A 57 -2.14 6.80 6.97
CA LEU A 57 -2.95 6.41 8.11
C LEU A 57 -4.36 6.95 7.88
N ASN A 58 -5.26 6.04 7.54
CA ASN A 58 -6.65 6.35 7.27
C ASN A 58 -7.51 6.01 8.50
N VAL A 59 -8.48 6.87 8.81
CA VAL A 59 -9.50 6.64 9.84
C VAL A 59 -10.89 6.72 9.21
N ARG A 60 -11.82 5.86 9.66
CA ARG A 60 -13.21 5.91 9.20
C ARG A 60 -13.90 7.17 9.72
N ARG A 61 -14.59 7.89 8.83
CA ARG A 61 -15.34 9.13 9.15
C ARG A 61 -16.56 8.88 10.03
N PHE A 62 -17.18 7.71 9.87
CA PHE A 62 -18.41 7.33 10.56
C PHE A 62 -18.23 5.97 11.27
N GLY A 63 -18.99 5.74 12.35
CA GLY A 63 -19.02 4.44 13.03
C GLY A 63 -17.91 4.18 14.06
N GLY A 64 -17.07 5.17 14.37
CA GLY A 64 -16.42 5.29 15.68
C GLY A 64 -15.18 4.45 15.99
N GLY A 65 -14.45 3.84 15.04
CA GLY A 65 -13.19 3.19 15.47
C GLY A 65 -12.39 2.35 14.49
N GLY A 66 -12.45 2.61 13.18
CA GLY A 66 -11.57 1.92 12.23
C GLY A 66 -10.39 2.80 11.86
N ALA A 67 -9.16 2.33 12.08
CA ALA A 67 -7.96 2.94 11.53
C ALA A 67 -7.13 1.89 10.79
N ARG A 68 -6.51 2.25 9.66
CA ARG A 68 -5.64 1.36 8.89
C ARG A 68 -4.43 2.07 8.33
N LEU A 69 -3.37 1.30 8.11
CA LEU A 69 -2.27 1.70 7.25
C LEU A 69 -2.55 1.22 5.84
N LEU A 70 -2.50 2.14 4.88
CA LEU A 70 -2.71 1.87 3.48
C LEU A 70 -1.56 2.44 2.65
N MET A 71 -1.02 1.64 1.73
CA MET A 71 0.05 2.10 0.84
C MET A 71 -0.18 1.57 -0.57
N ARG A 72 0.00 2.44 -1.56
CA ARG A 72 -0.06 2.09 -2.98
C ARG A 72 1.28 2.37 -3.64
N LYS A 73 1.67 1.56 -4.64
CA LYS A 73 2.84 1.84 -5.49
C LYS A 73 2.63 3.14 -6.25
N GLU A 74 3.66 3.96 -6.31
CA GLU A 74 3.70 5.13 -7.18
C GLU A 74 3.50 4.71 -8.66
N ALA A 75 2.88 5.59 -9.46
CA ALA A 75 2.49 5.41 -10.86
C ALA A 75 1.43 4.33 -11.16
N VAL A 76 1.54 3.13 -10.59
CA VAL A 76 0.64 1.99 -10.90
C VAL A 76 -0.54 1.90 -9.94
N LEU A 77 -0.49 2.58 -8.79
CA LEU A 77 -1.54 2.66 -7.77
C LEU A 77 -1.99 1.31 -7.18
N THR A 78 -1.23 0.23 -7.42
CA THR A 78 -1.47 -1.09 -6.82
C THR A 78 -1.29 -1.03 -5.30
N VAL A 79 -2.24 -1.57 -4.54
CA VAL A 79 -2.15 -1.69 -3.08
C VAL A 79 -1.00 -2.63 -2.71
N ILE A 80 -0.12 -2.18 -1.83
CA ILE A 80 1.02 -2.95 -1.30
C ILE A 80 1.03 -3.01 0.23
N LEU A 81 0.08 -2.38 0.89
CA LEU A 81 -0.19 -2.55 2.32
C LEU A 81 -1.64 -2.14 2.54
N ASP A 82 -2.40 -2.97 3.22
CA ASP A 82 -3.75 -2.68 3.72
C ASP A 82 -3.91 -3.44 5.04
N VAL A 83 -3.61 -2.78 6.15
CA VAL A 83 -3.58 -3.42 7.47
C VAL A 83 -4.32 -2.58 8.49
N THR A 84 -5.32 -3.20 9.13
CA THR A 84 -6.09 -2.55 10.20
C THR A 84 -5.23 -2.44 11.46
N LEU A 85 -5.24 -1.27 12.09
CA LEU A 85 -4.61 -1.06 13.38
C LEU A 85 -5.40 -1.80 14.46
N PHE A 86 -4.70 -2.43 15.38
CA PHE A 86 -5.31 -3.14 16.51
C PHE A 86 -4.60 -2.79 17.82
N PRO A 87 -5.30 -2.84 18.97
CA PRO A 87 -4.67 -2.65 20.28
C PRO A 87 -3.52 -3.63 20.49
N GLY A 88 -2.35 -3.12 20.86
CA GLY A 88 -1.14 -3.93 21.06
C GLY A 88 -0.30 -4.14 19.80
N MET A 89 -0.67 -3.57 18.65
CA MET A 89 0.20 -3.50 17.48
C MET A 89 1.50 -2.77 17.84
N LYS A 90 2.62 -3.48 17.74
CA LYS A 90 3.94 -2.93 18.10
C LYS A 90 4.56 -2.20 16.91
N CYS A 91 4.98 -0.97 17.15
CA CYS A 91 5.83 -0.19 16.24
C CYS A 91 7.09 0.26 16.98
N PHE A 92 8.24 0.20 16.33
CA PHE A 92 9.51 0.63 16.93
C PHE A 92 10.46 1.15 15.86
N LEU A 93 11.28 2.14 16.23
CA LEU A 93 12.35 2.61 15.38
C LEU A 93 13.44 1.53 15.27
N ALA A 94 14.02 1.39 14.09
CA ALA A 94 15.23 0.60 13.93
C ALA A 94 16.46 1.37 14.44
N GLN A 95 17.64 0.76 14.34
CA GLN A 95 18.89 1.43 14.66
C GLN A 95 19.13 2.67 13.79
N ASP A 96 18.78 2.61 12.50
CA ASP A 96 18.69 3.79 11.65
C ASP A 96 17.31 4.42 11.87
N PRO A 97 17.24 5.68 12.35
CA PRO A 97 15.97 6.33 12.70
C PRO A 97 15.09 6.64 11.49
N ARG A 98 15.60 6.49 10.26
CA ARG A 98 14.79 6.58 9.04
C ARG A 98 13.91 5.36 8.81
N TYR A 99 14.03 4.35 9.67
CA TYR A 99 13.27 3.11 9.56
C TYR A 99 12.36 2.90 10.77
N ILE A 100 11.11 2.58 10.52
CA ILE A 100 10.12 2.15 11.51
C ILE A 100 9.71 0.73 11.15
N ARG A 101 9.72 -0.14 12.15
CA ARG A 101 9.30 -1.52 12.03
C ARG A 101 7.99 -1.71 12.75
N PHE A 102 7.11 -2.49 12.15
CA PHE A 102 5.82 -2.83 12.74
C PHE A 102 5.40 -4.24 12.34
N ASN A 103 4.57 -4.85 13.18
CA ASN A 103 3.98 -6.16 12.91
C ASN A 103 2.53 -5.96 12.47
N ALA A 104 2.12 -6.65 11.41
CA ALA A 104 0.73 -6.70 10.99
C ALA A 104 0.24 -8.15 10.95
N ILE A 105 -1.08 -8.34 10.95
CA ILE A 105 -1.70 -9.65 10.77
C ILE A 105 -2.31 -9.66 9.37
N GLU A 106 -1.79 -10.52 8.50
CA GLU A 106 -2.36 -10.80 7.17
C GLU A 106 -2.76 -12.28 7.15
N GLU A 107 -4.03 -12.56 6.85
CA GLU A 107 -4.57 -13.93 6.78
C GLU A 107 -4.29 -14.80 8.03
N GLY A 108 -4.28 -14.17 9.21
CA GLY A 108 -3.99 -14.84 10.50
C GLY A 108 -2.50 -15.07 10.78
N VAL A 109 -1.61 -14.67 9.87
CA VAL A 109 -0.16 -14.77 10.03
C VAL A 109 0.42 -13.41 10.41
N THR A 110 1.33 -13.41 11.38
CA THR A 110 2.09 -12.19 11.71
C THR A 110 3.15 -11.95 10.64
N ILE A 111 3.06 -10.79 9.99
CA ILE A 111 4.03 -10.30 9.00
C ILE A 111 4.79 -9.11 9.59
N HIS A 112 6.11 -9.10 9.38
CA HIS A 112 6.96 -8.02 9.82
C HIS A 112 7.24 -7.05 8.65
N TYR A 113 6.92 -5.79 8.87
CA TYR A 113 7.15 -4.70 7.94
C TYR A 113 8.23 -3.75 8.46
N SER A 114 8.90 -3.11 7.51
CA SER A 114 9.84 -2.03 7.75
C SER A 114 9.59 -0.95 6.71
N LEU A 115 9.22 0.25 7.16
CA LEU A 115 9.08 1.41 6.29
C LEU A 115 10.32 2.29 6.46
N ARG A 116 10.90 2.71 5.33
CA ARG A 116 11.91 3.77 5.28
C ARG A 116 11.31 5.05 4.72
N TRP A 117 11.47 6.18 5.42
CA TRP A 117 11.15 7.52 4.92
C TRP A 117 12.41 8.38 4.71
#